data_AF-A0A645BTS4-F1
#
_entry.id   AF-A0A645BTS4-F1
#
_cell.length_a   1.000
_cell.length_b   1.000
_cell.length_c   1.000
_cell.angle_alpha   90.00
_cell.angle_beta   90.00
_cell.angle_gamma   90.00
#
_symmetry.space_group_name_H-M   'P 1'
#
loop_
_entity.id
_entity.type
_entity.pdbx_description
1 polymer ?
#
loop_
_entity_poly.entity_id
_entity_poly.type
_entity_poly.pdbx_seq_one_letter_code
_entity_poly.pdbx_strand_id
1 'polypeptide(L)'
;MLIRPEIRDRIVVVWLGGHSYDWFDNREFNARQDVAAARILFGCGAAVVQLPCMGVVSAFAASGPELEYWLKGKNKLCDYLLDVTAKEAAVRQGGALWSRPIWDVCAVAWLLDGRYMLDRLEHSPIPQYDHHYSFDKTRHFIRYVYYISRDRLFTDLFAKLAR
;
A
#
# COMPACT_ATOMS: atom_id res chain seq x y z
N MET A 1 1.65 14.37 16.51
CA MET A 1 0.93 13.52 17.49
C MET A 1 1.48 13.63 18.90
N LEU A 2 2.76 13.33 19.16
CA LEU A 2 3.31 13.43 20.53
C LEU A 2 3.69 14.87 20.93
N ILE A 3 4.43 15.58 20.07
CA ILE A 3 4.94 16.93 20.37
C ILE A 3 3.84 18.00 20.15
N ARG A 4 3.06 17.84 19.08
CA ARG A 4 1.92 18.68 18.71
C ARG A 4 0.73 17.76 18.41
N PRO A 5 -0.11 17.43 19.40
CA PRO A 5 -1.28 16.57 19.19
C PRO A 5 -2.36 17.23 18.31
N GLU A 6 -2.46 18.55 18.33
CA GLU A 6 -3.45 19.34 17.58
C GLU A 6 -3.34 19.20 16.05
N ILE A 7 -2.22 18.68 15.54
CA ILE A 7 -2.06 18.40 14.11
C ILE A 7 -3.08 17.37 13.60
N ARG A 8 -3.59 16.50 14.48
CA ARG A 8 -4.58 15.47 14.12
C ARG A 8 -5.85 16.03 13.50
N ASP A 9 -6.22 17.25 13.88
CA ASP A 9 -7.43 17.92 13.41
C ASP A 9 -7.19 18.70 12.10
N ARG A 10 -5.96 18.64 11.55
CA ARG A 10 -5.53 19.40 10.35
C ARG A 10 -4.91 18.54 9.26
N ILE A 11 -4.88 17.22 9.44
CA ILE A 11 -4.24 16.30 8.50
C ILE A 11 -5.11 15.10 8.20
N VAL A 12 -4.88 14.53 7.02
CA VAL A 12 -5.30 13.18 6.66
C VAL A 12 -4.02 12.36 6.45
N VAL A 13 -3.96 11.17 7.03
CA VAL A 13 -2.83 10.25 6.86
C VAL A 13 -3.26 9.09 5.97
N VAL A 14 -2.72 9.04 4.76
CA VAL A 14 -2.87 7.88 3.87
C VAL A 14 -1.64 7.00 4.04
N TRP A 15 -1.82 5.83 4.64
CA TRP A 15 -0.72 4.99 5.06
C TRP A 15 -0.79 3.61 4.41
N LEU A 16 0.21 3.32 3.58
CA LEU A 16 0.51 1.97 3.13
C LEU A 16 1.25 1.25 4.25
N GLY A 17 0.57 0.33 4.91
CA GLY A 17 1.17 -0.39 6.02
C GLY A 17 0.23 -1.39 6.68
N GLY A 18 0.86 -2.40 7.26
CA GLY A 18 0.18 -3.55 7.82
C GLY A 18 -0.38 -4.52 6.77
N HIS A 19 -0.89 -5.67 7.21
CA HIS A 19 -1.58 -6.64 6.35
C HIS A 19 -3.09 -6.57 6.53
N SER A 20 -3.83 -7.23 5.64
CA SER A 20 -5.28 -7.34 5.79
C SER A 20 -5.62 -7.99 7.13
N TYR A 21 -6.79 -7.68 7.68
CA TYR A 21 -7.16 -8.16 9.01
C TYR A 21 -7.38 -9.67 9.06
N ASP A 22 -7.63 -10.29 7.91
CA ASP A 22 -7.76 -11.74 7.75
C ASP A 22 -6.41 -12.42 7.41
N TRP A 23 -5.34 -11.65 7.22
CA TRP A 23 -4.00 -12.22 7.03
C TRP A 23 -3.48 -12.79 8.36
N PHE A 24 -2.71 -13.88 8.28
CA PHE A 24 -2.33 -14.66 9.46
C PHE A 24 -1.41 -13.93 10.44
N ASP A 25 -0.73 -12.86 9.99
CA ASP A 25 0.08 -11.98 10.83
C ASP A 25 0.01 -10.52 10.32
N ASN A 26 0.65 -9.62 11.06
CA ASN A 26 0.88 -8.22 10.69
C ASN A 26 2.39 -7.90 10.65
N ARG A 27 3.21 -8.83 10.15
CA ARG A 27 4.67 -8.64 9.96
C ARG A 27 5.00 -7.87 8.69
N GLU A 28 4.22 -6.85 8.41
CA GLU A 28 4.42 -5.96 7.28
C GLU A 28 5.63 -5.04 7.51
N PHE A 29 6.38 -4.71 6.46
CA PHE A 29 7.66 -3.99 6.55
C PHE A 29 7.55 -2.64 7.28
N ASN A 30 6.62 -1.77 6.89
CA ASN A 30 6.46 -0.46 7.52
C ASN A 30 5.93 -0.59 8.96
N ALA A 31 4.98 -1.50 9.20
CA ALA A 31 4.39 -1.71 10.52
C ALA A 31 5.37 -2.33 11.54
N ARG A 32 6.18 -3.31 11.12
CA ARG A 32 7.09 -4.04 12.01
C ARG A 32 8.35 -3.25 12.38
N GLN A 33 8.71 -2.23 11.59
CA GLN A 33 9.88 -1.40 11.87
C GLN A 33 9.68 -0.55 13.13
N ASP A 34 8.46 -0.06 13.37
CA ASP A 34 8.13 0.68 14.59
C ASP A 34 6.65 0.47 14.98
N VAL A 35 6.42 -0.58 15.78
CA VAL A 35 5.09 -0.90 16.30
C VAL A 35 4.57 0.22 17.22
N ALA A 36 5.44 0.93 17.95
CA ALA A 36 5.02 2.01 18.83
C ALA A 36 4.46 3.19 18.04
N ALA A 37 5.13 3.58 16.96
CA ALA A 37 4.64 4.61 16.04
C ALA A 37 3.33 4.19 15.36
N ALA A 38 3.22 2.93 14.91
CA ALA A 38 1.97 2.42 14.34
C ALA A 38 0.81 2.50 15.35
N ARG A 39 1.04 2.12 16.62
CA ARG A 39 0.04 2.25 17.69
C ARG A 39 -0.38 3.70 17.93
N ILE A 40 0.54 4.66 17.85
CA ILE A 40 0.21 6.08 17.94
C ILE A 40 -0.63 6.51 16.74
N LEU A 41 -0.28 6.11 15.52
CA LEU A 41 -1.02 6.44 14.31
C LEU A 41 -2.48 5.98 14.43
N PHE A 42 -2.72 4.71 14.75
CA PHE A 42 -4.07 4.17 14.95
C PHE A 42 -4.75 4.63 16.25
N GLY A 43 -3.99 5.19 17.20
CA GLY A 43 -4.50 5.66 18.49
C GLY A 43 -4.83 7.16 18.57
N CYS A 44 -4.29 7.97 17.66
CA CYS A 44 -4.27 9.43 17.84
C CYS A 44 -5.60 10.12 17.52
N GLY A 45 -6.51 9.47 16.77
CA GLY A 45 -7.79 10.05 16.36
C GLY A 45 -7.73 10.95 15.13
N ALA A 46 -6.61 11.02 14.43
CA ALA A 46 -6.55 11.68 13.12
C ALA A 46 -7.38 10.91 12.07
N ALA A 47 -7.74 11.57 10.97
CA ALA A 47 -8.30 10.88 9.81
C ALA A 47 -7.22 10.00 9.16
N VAL A 48 -7.28 8.69 9.43
CA VAL A 48 -6.35 7.70 8.85
C VAL A 48 -7.06 6.89 7.77
N VAL A 49 -6.35 6.67 6.67
CA VAL A 49 -6.70 5.73 5.60
C VAL A 49 -5.62 4.66 5.57
N GLN A 50 -5.99 3.42 5.88
CA GLN A 50 -5.07 2.30 5.81
C GLN A 50 -5.17 1.60 4.45
N LEU A 51 -4.01 1.37 3.83
CA LEU A 51 -3.83 0.48 2.68
C LEU A 51 -3.02 -0.74 3.13
N PRO A 52 -3.67 -1.90 3.37
CA PRO A 52 -2.97 -3.09 3.81
C PRO A 52 -2.18 -3.73 2.67
N CYS A 53 -0.95 -4.16 2.94
CA CYS A 53 -0.08 -4.82 1.98
C CYS A 53 -0.63 -6.21 1.58
N MET A 54 -0.26 -7.27 2.31
CA MET A 54 -0.75 -8.61 1.99
C MET A 54 -2.26 -8.71 2.20
N GLY A 55 -2.94 -9.36 1.25
CA GLY A 55 -4.39 -9.55 1.25
C GLY A 55 -5.19 -8.43 0.59
N VAL A 56 -4.58 -7.25 0.33
CA VAL A 56 -5.24 -6.16 -0.42
C VAL A 56 -4.31 -5.60 -1.49
N VAL A 57 -3.29 -4.80 -1.12
CA VAL A 57 -2.40 -4.15 -2.10
C VAL A 57 -1.55 -5.16 -2.87
N SER A 58 -1.38 -6.39 -2.33
CA SER A 58 -0.68 -7.47 -3.03
C SER A 58 -1.30 -7.83 -4.37
N ALA A 59 -2.59 -7.50 -4.59
CA ALA A 59 -3.27 -7.66 -5.87
C ALA A 59 -2.75 -6.69 -6.96
N PHE A 60 -2.16 -5.55 -6.57
CA PHE A 60 -1.59 -4.58 -7.49
C PHE A 60 -0.16 -4.98 -7.91
N ALA A 61 -0.08 -6.11 -8.61
CA ALA A 61 1.17 -6.69 -9.09
C ALA A 61 1.24 -6.76 -10.61
N ALA A 62 2.41 -6.49 -11.19
CA ALA A 62 2.69 -6.66 -12.61
C ALA A 62 3.70 -7.80 -12.82
N SER A 63 3.48 -8.58 -13.86
CA SER A 63 4.45 -9.58 -14.33
C SER A 63 5.56 -8.94 -15.16
N GLY A 64 6.70 -9.63 -15.25
CA GLY A 64 7.80 -9.22 -16.14
C GLY A 64 7.35 -8.93 -17.58
N PRO A 65 6.60 -9.83 -18.25
CA PRO A 65 6.09 -9.60 -19.59
C PRO A 65 5.16 -8.38 -19.73
N GLU A 66 4.30 -8.12 -18.73
CA GLU A 66 3.46 -6.91 -18.74
C GLU A 66 4.29 -5.64 -18.64
N LEU A 67 5.28 -5.61 -17.73
CA LEU A 67 6.18 -4.47 -17.60
C LEU A 67 6.98 -4.25 -18.88
N GLU A 68 7.47 -5.32 -19.51
CA GLU A 68 8.20 -5.22 -20.77
C GLU A 68 7.32 -4.63 -21.89
N TYR A 69 6.10 -5.14 -22.05
CA TYR A 69 5.16 -4.66 -23.07
C TYR A 69 4.80 -3.17 -22.89
N TRP A 70 4.51 -2.76 -21.65
CA TRP A 70 4.02 -1.41 -21.39
C TRP A 70 5.12 -0.36 -21.30
N LEU A 71 6.35 -0.72 -20.89
CA LEU A 71 7.42 0.24 -20.59
C LEU A 71 8.53 0.30 -21.65
N LYS A 72 8.91 -0.83 -22.25
CA LYS A 72 10.10 -0.90 -23.12
C LYS A 72 9.96 0.04 -24.31
N GLY A 73 10.97 0.88 -24.51
CA GLY A 73 11.09 1.82 -25.63
C GLY A 73 10.11 2.99 -25.58
N LYS A 74 9.34 3.19 -24.50
CA LYS A 74 8.42 4.34 -24.40
C LYS A 74 9.17 5.65 -24.19
N ASN A 75 10.09 5.67 -23.23
CA ASN A 75 11.01 6.77 -22.95
C ASN A 75 12.13 6.27 -22.02
N LYS A 76 13.15 7.11 -21.78
CA LYS A 76 14.32 6.76 -20.95
C LYS A 76 13.96 6.38 -19.50
N LEU A 77 12.91 6.99 -18.94
CA LEU A 77 12.45 6.68 -17.58
C LEU A 77 11.85 5.27 -17.54
N CYS A 78 10.97 4.93 -18.48
CA CYS A 78 10.36 3.61 -18.58
C CYS A 78 11.41 2.51 -18.79
N ASP A 79 12.39 2.73 -19.67
CA ASP A 79 13.48 1.77 -19.89
C ASP A 79 14.31 1.56 -18.61
N TYR A 80 14.61 2.63 -17.88
CA TYR A 80 15.30 2.57 -16.60
C TYR A 80 14.49 1.80 -15.54
N LEU A 81 13.21 2.10 -15.39
CA LEU A 81 12.33 1.44 -14.42
C LEU A 81 12.20 -0.07 -14.73
N LEU A 82 12.05 -0.43 -16.00
CA LEU A 82 12.01 -1.82 -16.45
C LEU A 82 13.32 -2.56 -16.11
N ASP A 83 14.47 -1.98 -16.46
CA ASP A 83 15.80 -2.58 -16.24
C ASP A 83 16.06 -2.84 -14.74
N VAL A 84 15.84 -1.82 -13.90
CA VAL A 84 16.06 -1.93 -12.45
C VAL A 84 15.12 -2.97 -11.84
N THR A 85 13.84 -2.97 -12.21
CA THR A 85 12.85 -3.91 -11.67
C THR A 85 13.15 -5.35 -12.09
N ALA A 86 13.52 -5.56 -13.36
CA ALA A 86 13.85 -6.89 -13.88
C ALA A 86 15.12 -7.45 -13.24
N LYS A 87 16.16 -6.63 -13.06
CA LYS A 87 17.39 -7.02 -12.35
C LYS A 87 17.11 -7.40 -10.91
N GLU A 88 16.32 -6.59 -10.20
CA GLU A 88 15.97 -6.89 -8.81
C GLU A 88 15.11 -8.16 -8.70
N ALA A 89 14.19 -8.39 -9.63
CA ALA A 89 13.39 -9.61 -9.70
C ALA A 89 14.26 -10.86 -9.96
N ALA A 90 15.23 -10.76 -10.87
CA ALA A 90 16.17 -11.86 -11.13
C ALA A 90 16.97 -12.25 -9.88
N VAL A 91 17.42 -11.26 -9.09
CA VAL A 91 18.15 -11.50 -7.84
C VAL A 91 17.25 -12.09 -6.75
N ARG A 92 16.00 -11.62 -6.63
CA ARG A 92 15.10 -12.00 -5.52
C ARG A 92 14.28 -13.27 -5.76
N GLN A 93 13.86 -13.51 -6.98
CA GLN A 93 12.96 -14.63 -7.33
C GLN A 93 13.67 -15.74 -8.09
N GLY A 94 14.89 -15.51 -8.60
CA GLY A 94 15.78 -16.53 -9.14
C GLY A 94 15.27 -17.28 -10.39
N GLY A 95 14.13 -16.86 -10.96
CA GLY A 95 13.45 -17.57 -12.03
C GLY A 95 12.95 -16.65 -13.15
N ALA A 96 12.67 -17.25 -14.31
CA ALA A 96 12.15 -16.55 -15.48
C ALA A 96 10.71 -16.05 -15.30
N LEU A 97 9.93 -16.70 -14.42
CA LEU A 97 8.58 -16.28 -14.09
C LEU A 97 8.58 -15.48 -12.79
N TRP A 98 8.17 -14.22 -12.88
CA TRP A 98 8.06 -13.35 -11.73
C TRP A 98 6.93 -12.34 -11.90
N SER A 99 6.32 -12.00 -10.77
CA SER A 99 5.43 -10.86 -10.62
C SER A 99 5.84 -10.06 -9.40
N ARG A 100 5.56 -8.76 -9.45
CA ARG A 100 5.88 -7.85 -8.36
C ARG A 100 4.75 -6.88 -8.05
N PRO A 101 4.33 -6.80 -6.78
CA PRO A 101 3.48 -5.73 -6.31
C PRO A 101 4.22 -4.39 -6.34
N ILE A 102 3.53 -3.34 -6.79
CA ILE A 102 4.04 -1.95 -6.84
C ILE A 102 3.33 -1.13 -5.76
N TRP A 103 3.71 -1.38 -4.50
CA TRP A 103 2.92 -1.00 -3.33
C TRP A 103 2.65 0.50 -3.19
N ASP A 104 3.69 1.34 -3.24
CA ASP A 104 3.60 2.76 -2.85
C ASP A 104 2.71 3.59 -3.79
N VAL A 105 2.55 3.15 -5.04
CA VAL A 105 1.65 3.80 -6.00
C VAL A 105 0.22 3.80 -5.48
N CYS A 106 -0.19 2.78 -4.72
CA CYS A 106 -1.55 2.65 -4.22
C CYS A 106 -1.92 3.77 -3.22
N ALA A 107 -1.00 4.19 -2.36
CA ALA A 107 -1.26 5.29 -1.44
C ALA A 107 -1.53 6.60 -2.19
N VAL A 108 -0.77 6.86 -3.26
CA VAL A 108 -1.00 8.03 -4.13
C VAL A 108 -2.29 7.87 -4.93
N ALA A 109 -2.57 6.67 -5.44
CA ALA A 109 -3.76 6.39 -6.24
C ALA A 109 -5.06 6.58 -5.44
N TRP A 110 -5.06 6.31 -4.14
CA TRP A 110 -6.22 6.57 -3.28
C TRP A 110 -6.58 8.07 -3.21
N LEU A 111 -5.60 8.97 -3.36
CA LEU A 111 -5.83 10.43 -3.42
C LEU A 111 -6.41 10.91 -4.75
N LEU A 112 -6.43 10.05 -5.78
CA LEU A 112 -6.96 10.37 -7.09
C LEU A 112 -8.48 10.10 -7.14
N ASP A 113 -8.96 9.62 -8.28
CA ASP A 113 -10.34 9.21 -8.48
C ASP A 113 -10.63 7.92 -7.68
N GLY A 114 -11.78 7.89 -6.99
CA GLY A 114 -12.29 6.74 -6.23
C GLY A 114 -12.58 5.49 -7.08
N ARG A 115 -12.36 5.52 -8.39
CA ARG A 115 -12.52 4.37 -9.30
C ARG A 115 -11.51 3.24 -9.12
N TYR A 116 -10.40 3.47 -8.40
CA TYR A 116 -9.31 2.49 -8.29
C TYR A 116 -9.44 1.54 -7.11
N MET A 117 -10.20 1.90 -6.08
CA MET A 117 -10.22 1.17 -4.82
C MET A 117 -11.61 1.19 -4.21
N LEU A 118 -11.90 0.21 -3.37
CA LEU A 118 -13.03 0.28 -2.46
C LEU A 118 -12.51 0.35 -1.04
N ASP A 119 -13.12 1.22 -0.25
CA ASP A 119 -12.82 1.39 1.16
C ASP A 119 -14.10 1.53 1.98
N ARG A 120 -13.97 1.31 3.29
CA ARG A 120 -15.07 1.43 4.24
C ARG A 120 -14.60 2.08 5.53
N LEU A 121 -15.54 2.59 6.31
CA LEU A 121 -15.27 2.93 7.70
C LEU A 121 -15.10 1.64 8.51
N GLU A 122 -14.08 1.63 9.35
CA GLU A 122 -13.71 0.49 10.18
C GLU A 122 -13.20 0.98 11.52
N HIS A 123 -13.47 0.25 12.60
CA HIS A 123 -12.96 0.64 13.91
C HIS A 123 -11.43 0.53 13.92
N SER A 124 -10.75 1.58 14.38
CA SER A 124 -9.29 1.65 14.36
C SER A 124 -8.68 0.45 15.12
N PRO A 125 -7.87 -0.40 14.47
CA PRO A 125 -7.29 -1.55 15.12
C PRO A 125 -6.18 -1.14 16.11
N ILE A 126 -5.68 -2.10 16.86
CA ILE A 126 -4.53 -1.92 17.75
C ILE A 126 -3.41 -2.83 17.24
N PRO A 127 -2.36 -2.29 16.60
CA PRO A 127 -1.16 -3.07 16.29
C PRO A 127 -0.48 -3.53 17.59
N GLN A 128 -0.22 -4.83 17.71
CA GLN A 128 0.41 -5.41 18.89
C GLN A 128 1.89 -5.72 18.63
N TYR A 129 2.67 -5.78 19.71
CA TYR A 129 4.10 -6.07 19.65
C TYR A 129 4.41 -7.52 19.24
N ASP A 130 3.42 -8.41 19.28
CA ASP A 130 3.50 -9.77 18.72
C ASP A 130 3.23 -9.80 17.20
N HIS A 131 3.11 -8.63 16.57
CA HIS A 131 2.79 -8.46 15.15
C HIS A 131 1.42 -9.03 14.76
N HIS A 132 0.41 -8.88 15.60
CA HIS A 132 -1.00 -9.09 15.23
C HIS A 132 -1.82 -7.81 15.46
N TYR A 133 -3.07 -7.82 15.01
CA TYR A 133 -4.04 -6.80 15.37
C TYR A 133 -4.92 -7.28 16.52
N SER A 134 -5.26 -6.36 17.43
CA SER A 134 -6.44 -6.51 18.28
C SER A 134 -7.52 -5.54 17.85
N PHE A 135 -8.77 -5.91 18.11
CA PHE A 135 -9.94 -5.16 17.67
C PHE A 135 -10.81 -4.78 18.86
N ASP A 136 -11.30 -3.56 18.86
CA ASP A 136 -12.25 -3.03 19.83
C ASP A 136 -13.25 -2.13 19.09
N LYS A 137 -14.52 -2.55 19.09
CA LYS A 137 -15.62 -1.88 18.37
C LYS A 137 -16.07 -0.57 19.02
N THR A 138 -15.45 -0.14 20.11
CA THR A 138 -15.72 1.16 20.73
C THR A 138 -14.75 2.25 20.27
N ARG A 139 -13.69 1.89 19.53
CA ARG A 139 -12.67 2.83 19.04
C ARG A 139 -13.20 3.71 17.92
N HIS A 140 -12.54 4.85 17.69
CA HIS A 140 -12.86 5.74 16.58
C HIS A 140 -12.68 5.05 15.23
N PHE A 141 -13.34 5.59 14.21
CA PHE A 141 -13.24 5.07 12.85
C PHE A 141 -11.97 5.53 12.12
N ILE A 142 -11.47 4.65 11.27
CA ILE A 142 -10.54 4.95 10.18
C ILE A 142 -11.19 4.54 8.86
N ARG A 143 -10.62 4.95 7.73
CA ARG A 143 -10.91 4.32 6.44
C ARG A 143 -9.96 3.14 6.22
N TYR A 144 -10.53 2.03 5.78
CA TYR A 144 -9.81 0.81 5.48
C TYR A 144 -10.05 0.43 4.02
N VAL A 145 -8.99 0.40 3.21
CA VAL A 145 -9.03 -0.09 1.84
C VAL A 145 -9.05 -1.61 1.86
N TYR A 146 -10.06 -2.21 1.22
CA TYR A 146 -10.23 -3.67 1.18
C TYR A 146 -10.17 -4.25 -0.23
N TYR A 147 -10.10 -3.40 -1.27
CA TYR A 147 -10.02 -3.84 -2.65
C TYR A 147 -9.27 -2.84 -3.51
N ILE A 148 -8.51 -3.36 -4.49
CA ILE A 148 -7.85 -2.58 -5.53
C ILE A 148 -8.24 -3.11 -6.91
N SER A 149 -8.70 -2.21 -7.77
CA SER A 149 -8.90 -2.46 -9.19
C SER A 149 -7.56 -2.38 -9.91
N ARG A 150 -6.83 -3.51 -9.88
CA ARG A 150 -5.50 -3.66 -10.46
C ARG A 150 -5.41 -3.06 -11.88
N ASP A 151 -6.25 -3.55 -12.79
CA ASP A 151 -6.12 -3.24 -14.21
C ASP A 151 -6.42 -1.77 -14.52
N ARG A 152 -7.43 -1.19 -13.84
CA ARG A 152 -7.73 0.24 -13.99
C ARG A 152 -6.57 1.10 -13.53
N LEU A 153 -5.96 0.74 -12.40
CA LEU A 153 -4.83 1.49 -11.86
C LEU A 153 -3.58 1.34 -12.73
N PHE A 154 -3.26 0.13 -13.21
CA PHE A 154 -2.13 -0.07 -14.13
C PHE A 154 -2.33 0.63 -15.47
N THR A 155 -3.55 0.61 -16.02
CA THR A 155 -3.87 1.33 -17.25
C THR A 155 -3.55 2.82 -17.12
N ASP A 156 -3.97 3.44 -16.01
CA ASP A 156 -3.70 4.85 -15.74
C ASP A 156 -2.21 5.11 -15.45
N LEU A 157 -1.55 4.25 -14.67
CA LEU A 157 -0.14 4.37 -14.36
C LEU A 157 0.73 4.30 -15.62
N PHE A 158 0.54 3.28 -16.46
CA PHE A 158 1.31 3.11 -17.70
C PHE A 158 1.04 4.23 -18.70
N ALA A 159 -0.22 4.67 -18.81
CA ALA A 159 -0.58 5.81 -19.66
C ALA A 159 0.08 7.13 -19.20
N LYS A 160 0.37 7.29 -17.90
CA LYS A 160 1.10 8.45 -17.37
C LYS A 160 2.60 8.32 -17.54
N LEU A 161 3.17 7.14 -17.31
CA LEU A 161 4.61 6.88 -17.46
C LEU A 161 5.08 6.98 -18.91
N ALA A 162 4.26 6.54 -19.86
CA ALA A 162 4.61 6.50 -21.28
C ALA A 162 4.45 7.84 -22.02
N ARG A 163 4.13 8.93 -21.31
CA ARG A 163 4.07 10.28 -21.89
C ARG A 163 5.46 10.89 -22.07
#